data_AF-A0A1C5WDQ0-F1
#
_entry.id   AF-A0A1C5WDQ0-F1
#
_cell.length_a   1.000
_cell.length_b   1.000
_cell.length_c   1.000
_cell.angle_alpha   90.00
_cell.angle_beta   90.00
_cell.angle_gamma   90.00
#
_symmetry.space_group_name_H-M   'P 1'
#
loop_
_entity.id
_entity.type
_entity.pdbx_description
1 polymer ?
#
loop_
_entity_poly.entity_id
_entity_poly.type
_entity_poly.pdbx_seq_one_letter_code
_entity_poly.pdbx_strand_id
1 'polypeptide(L)'
;MATVRELLDIARGELGYKETPANSNRTKYGAWYGLDGQPWCVMFVEWVFAQASVKLPIETASCTILMNAAKSAGNWVTSNYQTGDVVIYDWGGDKRPDHCGIVEAVGGSSITAIEGNTAIGNDSDGGEVMRRTRTLGQILGAVRPAYDKEVTMDNTPSPAHKEGVEWAVKNGILTGNSEGDLMLSRPVTRQQMCTMLYRMWKLMK
;
A
#
# COMPACT_ATOMS: atom_id res chain seq x y z
N MET A 1 -12.03 4.34 -1.30
CA MET A 1 -10.82 4.39 -0.45
C MET A 1 -9.64 4.04 -1.36
N ALA A 2 -8.39 4.30 -1.01
CA ALA A 2 -7.30 3.86 -1.89
C ALA A 2 -7.21 2.33 -2.00
N THR A 3 -6.61 1.87 -3.08
CA THR A 3 -6.12 0.49 -3.24
C THR A 3 -4.87 0.25 -2.38
N VAL A 4 -4.50 -1.02 -2.19
CA VAL A 4 -3.26 -1.38 -1.48
C VAL A 4 -2.03 -0.81 -2.18
N ARG A 5 -1.97 -0.89 -3.51
CA ARG A 5 -0.89 -0.32 -4.31
C ARG A 5 -0.69 1.18 -4.07
N GLU A 6 -1.77 1.97 -4.12
CA GLU A 6 -1.70 3.42 -3.91
C GLU A 6 -1.21 3.77 -2.51
N LEU A 7 -1.69 3.06 -1.48
CA LEU A 7 -1.19 3.21 -0.11
C LEU A 7 0.31 2.90 -0.01
N LEU A 8 0.77 1.83 -0.66
CA LEU A 8 2.20 1.48 -0.67
C LEU A 8 3.04 2.45 -1.48
N ASP A 9 2.53 3.05 -2.55
CA ASP A 9 3.26 4.06 -3.31
C ASP A 9 3.50 5.32 -2.47
N ILE A 10 2.53 5.71 -1.63
CA ILE A 10 2.72 6.77 -0.63
C ILE A 10 3.80 6.36 0.38
N ALA A 11 3.70 5.17 0.99
CA ALA A 11 4.67 4.70 1.97
C ALA A 11 6.10 4.61 1.39
N ARG A 12 6.24 4.14 0.14
CA ARG A 12 7.52 4.05 -0.56
C ARG A 12 8.13 5.43 -0.82
N GLY A 13 7.29 6.43 -1.09
CA GLY A 13 7.73 7.82 -1.27
C GLY A 13 8.46 8.39 -0.05
N GLU A 14 8.25 7.80 1.13
CA GLU A 14 8.85 8.25 2.38
C GLU A 14 10.15 7.52 2.75
N LEU A 15 10.56 6.52 1.98
CA LEU A 15 11.78 5.76 2.27
C LEU A 15 13.02 6.66 2.31
N GLY A 16 13.79 6.54 3.39
CA GLY A 16 14.98 7.36 3.65
C GLY A 16 14.68 8.70 4.32
N TYR A 17 13.41 9.03 4.59
CA TYR A 17 13.06 10.18 5.42
C TYR A 17 13.63 10.00 6.83
N LYS A 18 14.26 11.04 7.36
CA LYS A 18 14.86 11.07 8.69
C LYS A 18 14.29 12.19 9.51
N GLU A 19 14.14 11.95 10.81
CA GLU A 19 13.92 13.03 11.76
C GLU A 19 15.06 14.05 11.73
N THR A 20 14.73 15.29 12.04
CA THR A 20 15.72 16.38 12.06
C THR A 20 15.42 17.32 13.22
N PRO A 21 16.37 17.52 14.16
CA PRO A 21 17.70 16.88 14.25
C PRO A 21 17.64 15.36 14.46
N ALA A 22 18.76 14.65 14.28
CA ALA A 22 18.85 13.22 14.60
C ALA A 22 18.65 12.98 16.11
N ASN A 23 17.96 11.89 16.47
CA ASN A 23 17.55 11.52 17.83
C ASN A 23 16.62 12.54 18.51
N SER A 24 15.87 13.30 17.72
CA SER A 24 14.93 14.30 18.24
C SER A 24 13.48 13.83 18.21
N ASN A 25 13.15 12.76 17.48
CA ASN A 25 11.77 12.37 17.17
C ASN A 25 10.95 13.49 16.49
N ARG A 26 11.60 14.54 15.95
CA ARG A 26 10.94 15.63 15.25
C ARG A 26 10.77 15.31 13.78
N THR A 27 9.53 15.21 13.33
CA THR A 27 9.16 14.78 11.98
C THR A 27 7.93 15.51 11.47
N LYS A 28 7.75 15.52 10.15
CA LYS A 28 6.49 16.00 9.55
C LYS A 28 5.27 15.18 10.01
N TYR A 29 5.46 13.90 10.37
CA TYR A 29 4.41 13.03 10.86
C TYR A 29 3.97 13.43 12.28
N GLY A 30 4.94 13.63 13.18
CA GLY A 30 4.67 14.12 14.53
C GLY A 30 4.04 15.51 14.54
N ALA A 31 4.54 16.41 13.69
CA ALA A 31 3.96 17.75 13.52
C ALA A 31 2.53 17.71 12.97
N TRP A 32 2.26 16.87 11.97
CA TRP A 32 0.91 16.67 11.43
C TRP A 32 -0.05 16.07 12.47
N TYR A 33 0.42 15.09 13.24
CA TYR A 33 -0.37 14.43 14.28
C TYR A 33 -0.60 15.30 15.53
N GLY A 34 0.29 16.27 15.78
CA GLY A 34 0.25 17.15 16.95
C GLY A 34 1.06 16.64 18.15
N LEU A 35 1.92 15.62 17.96
CA LEU A 35 2.81 15.05 18.98
C LEU A 35 4.28 15.06 18.51
N ASP A 36 4.72 16.14 17.86
CA ASP A 36 6.10 16.28 17.37
C ASP A 36 7.15 16.12 18.49
N GLY A 37 8.22 15.37 18.23
CA GLY A 37 9.24 15.02 19.22
C GLY A 37 8.91 13.79 20.07
N GLN A 38 7.84 13.05 19.77
CA GLN A 38 7.51 11.76 20.38
C GLN A 38 7.79 10.60 19.40
N PRO A 39 7.99 9.35 19.89
CA PRO A 39 8.19 8.18 19.04
C PRO A 39 7.09 8.06 17.98
N TRP A 40 7.48 7.90 16.72
CA TRP A 40 6.61 8.22 15.58
C TRP A 40 6.31 7.05 14.64
N CYS A 41 6.55 5.81 15.06
CA CYS A 41 6.24 4.63 14.24
C CYS A 41 4.77 4.55 13.82
N VAL A 42 3.83 4.69 14.77
CA VAL A 42 2.38 4.69 14.46
C VAL A 42 1.96 5.99 13.79
N MET A 43 2.55 7.13 14.17
CA MET A 43 2.24 8.42 13.53
C MET A 43 2.59 8.41 12.04
N PHE A 44 3.68 7.75 11.65
CA PHE A 44 4.00 7.50 10.24
C PHE A 44 2.91 6.66 9.55
N VAL A 45 2.47 5.57 10.18
CA VAL A 45 1.39 4.73 9.65
C VAL A 45 0.11 5.56 9.49
N GLU A 46 -0.35 6.24 10.53
CA GLU A 46 -1.54 7.12 10.48
C GLU A 46 -1.44 8.15 9.37
N TRP A 47 -0.25 8.77 9.19
CA TRP A 47 -0.03 9.74 8.13
C TRP A 47 -0.19 9.13 6.75
N VAL A 48 0.41 7.96 6.47
CA VAL A 48 0.27 7.24 5.19
C VAL A 48 -1.21 6.91 4.93
N PHE A 49 -1.90 6.38 5.93
CA PHE A 49 -3.31 5.99 5.82
C PHE A 49 -4.22 7.21 5.59
N ALA A 50 -3.93 8.34 6.24
CA ALA A 50 -4.62 9.60 6.01
C ALA A 50 -4.41 10.12 4.59
N GLN A 51 -3.17 10.10 4.06
CA GLN A 51 -2.90 10.49 2.67
C GLN A 51 -3.66 9.60 1.67
N ALA A 52 -3.78 8.30 1.97
CA ALA A 52 -4.49 7.33 1.15
C ALA A 52 -6.01 7.35 1.33
N SER A 53 -6.54 8.15 2.27
CA SER A 53 -7.96 8.12 2.67
C SER A 53 -8.46 6.69 2.99
N VAL A 54 -7.60 5.88 3.62
CA VAL A 54 -7.91 4.54 4.13
C VAL A 54 -8.07 4.63 5.65
N LYS A 55 -9.19 4.12 6.17
CA LYS A 55 -9.48 4.20 7.60
C LYS A 55 -8.82 3.07 8.38
N LEU A 56 -8.11 3.43 9.45
CA LEU A 56 -7.75 2.51 10.53
C LEU A 56 -8.88 2.42 11.57
N PRO A 57 -8.87 1.40 12.44
CA PRO A 57 -9.92 1.21 13.46
C PRO A 57 -10.04 2.36 14.47
N ILE A 58 -8.96 3.11 14.69
CA ILE A 58 -8.89 4.26 15.59
C ILE A 58 -7.71 5.14 15.15
N GLU A 59 -7.79 6.45 15.38
CA GLU A 59 -6.65 7.36 15.25
C GLU A 59 -5.85 7.36 16.57
N THR A 60 -4.58 6.94 16.54
CA THR A 60 -3.74 6.81 17.73
C THR A 60 -2.24 6.91 17.41
N ALA A 61 -1.42 7.28 18.40
CA ALA A 61 0.04 7.18 18.32
C ALA A 61 0.58 5.91 19.02
N SER A 62 -0.28 4.99 19.48
CA SER A 62 0.11 3.83 20.29
C SER A 62 -0.18 2.50 19.60
N CYS A 63 0.84 1.64 19.46
CA CYS A 63 0.69 0.28 18.93
C CYS A 63 -0.31 -0.55 19.75
N THR A 64 -0.32 -0.37 21.08
CA THR A 64 -1.25 -1.06 21.98
C THR A 64 -2.70 -0.66 21.74
N ILE A 65 -2.96 0.64 21.60
CA ILE A 65 -4.31 1.14 21.33
C ILE A 65 -4.77 0.67 19.95
N LEU A 66 -3.90 0.75 18.94
CA LEU A 66 -4.20 0.29 17.58
C LEU A 66 -4.52 -1.21 17.53
N MET A 67 -3.68 -2.05 18.17
CA MET A 67 -3.92 -3.49 18.27
C MET A 67 -5.26 -3.80 18.94
N ASN A 68 -5.55 -3.16 20.07
CA ASN A 68 -6.79 -3.44 20.82
C ASN A 68 -8.03 -2.99 20.03
N ALA A 69 -7.97 -1.84 19.38
CA ALA A 69 -9.04 -1.37 18.51
C ALA A 69 -9.28 -2.31 17.32
N ALA A 70 -8.21 -2.84 16.70
CA ALA A 70 -8.33 -3.81 15.62
C ALA A 70 -8.96 -5.14 16.08
N LYS A 71 -8.61 -5.60 17.28
CA LYS A 71 -9.25 -6.78 17.90
C LYS A 71 -10.74 -6.54 18.11
N SER A 72 -11.11 -5.39 18.68
CA SER A 72 -12.51 -5.01 18.89
C SER A 72 -13.29 -4.84 17.59
N ALA A 73 -12.65 -4.34 16.53
CA ALA A 73 -13.26 -4.16 15.22
C ALA A 73 -13.34 -5.46 14.39
N GLY A 74 -12.74 -6.57 14.86
CA GLY A 74 -12.76 -7.86 14.18
C GLY A 74 -11.84 -7.95 12.95
N ASN A 75 -10.90 -7.01 12.79
CA ASN A 75 -9.94 -7.00 11.68
C ASN A 75 -8.49 -7.25 12.14
N TRP A 76 -8.31 -7.83 13.32
CA TRP A 76 -7.02 -8.32 13.80
C TRP A 76 -6.74 -9.73 13.27
N VAL A 77 -5.54 -9.94 12.73
CA VAL A 77 -5.07 -11.23 12.21
C VAL A 77 -3.74 -11.63 12.85
N THR A 78 -3.52 -12.93 13.01
CA THR A 78 -2.29 -13.50 13.61
C THR A 78 -1.56 -14.46 12.67
N SER A 79 -2.05 -14.62 11.44
CA SER A 79 -1.48 -15.48 10.41
C SER A 79 -2.02 -15.06 9.04
N ASN A 80 -1.50 -15.66 7.98
CA ASN A 80 -1.87 -15.33 6.60
C ASN A 80 -1.80 -13.83 6.33
N TYR A 81 -0.70 -13.21 6.76
CA TYR A 81 -0.45 -11.78 6.55
C TYR A 81 -0.53 -11.45 5.06
N GLN A 82 -0.99 -10.24 4.76
CA GLN A 82 -1.21 -9.74 3.41
C GLN A 82 -0.49 -8.42 3.21
N THR A 83 -0.15 -8.14 1.96
CA THR A 83 0.30 -6.81 1.55
C THR A 83 -0.77 -5.77 1.95
N GLY A 84 -0.35 -4.67 2.57
CA GLY A 84 -1.21 -3.63 3.15
C GLY A 84 -1.57 -3.83 4.62
N ASP A 85 -1.38 -5.03 5.21
CA ASP A 85 -1.59 -5.20 6.65
C ASP A 85 -0.67 -4.25 7.45
N VAL A 86 -1.16 -3.70 8.56
CA VAL A 86 -0.32 -2.97 9.53
C VAL A 86 0.12 -3.96 10.59
N VAL A 87 1.35 -4.43 10.48
CA VAL A 87 1.93 -5.37 11.44
C VAL A 87 2.35 -4.66 12.71
N ILE A 88 2.13 -5.34 13.83
CA ILE A 88 2.56 -4.93 15.16
C ILE A 88 3.58 -5.95 15.64
N TYR A 89 4.72 -5.45 16.10
CA TYR A 89 5.84 -6.26 16.54
C TYR A 89 5.92 -6.35 18.07
N ASP A 90 6.49 -7.46 18.52
CA ASP A 90 6.87 -7.73 19.91
C ASP A 90 8.28 -8.33 19.86
N TRP A 91 9.28 -7.51 20.18
CA TRP A 91 10.69 -7.88 20.12
C TRP A 91 11.08 -8.78 21.29
N GLY A 92 10.42 -8.61 22.44
CA GLY A 92 10.73 -9.33 23.69
C GLY A 92 9.96 -10.64 23.86
N GLY A 93 8.91 -10.87 23.08
CA GLY A 93 8.01 -12.01 23.24
C GLY A 93 7.12 -11.92 24.49
N ASP A 94 6.99 -10.75 25.09
CA ASP A 94 6.23 -10.53 26.33
C ASP A 94 4.75 -10.14 26.08
N LYS A 95 4.35 -10.16 24.81
CA LYS A 95 3.03 -9.78 24.27
C LYS A 95 2.71 -8.31 24.41
N ARG A 96 3.73 -7.45 24.60
CA ARG A 96 3.58 -6.00 24.55
C ARG A 96 4.02 -5.48 23.19
N PRO A 97 3.17 -4.67 22.52
CA PRO A 97 3.56 -4.03 21.27
C PRO A 97 4.74 -3.07 21.42
N ASP A 98 5.79 -3.29 20.63
CA ASP A 98 7.00 -2.46 20.64
C ASP A 98 7.11 -1.53 19.41
N HIS A 99 6.54 -1.95 18.28
CA HIS A 99 6.71 -1.25 17.00
C HIS A 99 5.62 -1.65 15.99
N CYS A 100 5.59 -0.97 14.85
CA CYS A 100 4.69 -1.29 13.76
C CYS A 100 5.26 -0.96 12.38
N GLY A 101 4.68 -1.55 11.33
CA GLY A 101 5.03 -1.26 9.94
C GLY A 101 3.91 -1.62 8.98
N ILE A 102 4.01 -1.14 7.74
CA ILE A 102 3.06 -1.46 6.67
C ILE A 102 3.65 -2.57 5.81
N VAL A 103 2.98 -3.72 5.72
CA VAL A 103 3.46 -4.86 4.93
C VAL A 103 3.47 -4.52 3.44
N GLU A 104 4.65 -4.50 2.84
CA GLU A 104 4.85 -4.28 1.40
C GLU A 104 4.84 -5.61 0.63
N ALA A 105 5.39 -6.67 1.23
CA ALA A 105 5.43 -8.00 0.62
C ALA A 105 5.42 -9.10 1.68
N VAL A 106 4.86 -10.26 1.31
CA VAL A 106 4.80 -11.45 2.16
C VAL A 106 5.66 -12.53 1.52
N GLY A 107 6.60 -13.07 2.28
CA GLY A 107 7.42 -14.23 1.94
C GLY A 107 7.01 -15.47 2.73
N GLY A 108 7.71 -16.59 2.51
CA GLY A 108 7.38 -17.85 3.16
C GLY A 108 7.54 -17.83 4.69
N SER A 109 8.67 -17.30 5.18
CA SER A 109 9.01 -17.25 6.62
C SER A 109 9.25 -15.83 7.15
N SER A 110 8.98 -14.82 6.33
CA SER A 110 9.21 -13.42 6.64
C SER A 110 8.26 -12.52 5.85
N ILE A 111 8.22 -11.26 6.25
CA ILE A 111 7.60 -10.17 5.50
C ILE A 111 8.65 -9.11 5.18
N THR A 112 8.34 -8.28 4.19
CA THR A 112 8.98 -6.98 4.01
C THR A 112 7.97 -5.89 4.35
N ALA A 113 8.34 -4.96 5.22
CA ALA A 113 7.51 -3.84 5.66
C ALA A 113 8.22 -2.51 5.45
N ILE A 114 7.42 -1.44 5.32
CA ILE A 114 7.87 -0.06 5.41
C ILE A 114 7.54 0.43 6.82
N GLU A 115 8.59 0.76 7.57
CA GLU A 115 8.54 1.07 8.99
C GLU A 115 9.07 2.49 9.20
N GLY A 116 8.36 3.30 10.00
CA GLY A 116 8.83 4.61 10.45
C GLY A 116 9.47 4.49 11.83
N ASN A 117 10.41 5.38 12.14
CA ASN A 117 11.17 5.41 13.38
C ASN A 117 11.99 4.13 13.63
N THR A 118 12.69 3.62 12.61
CA THR A 118 13.50 2.41 12.72
C THR A 118 14.89 2.60 12.12
N ALA A 119 15.85 1.78 12.52
CA ALA A 119 17.22 1.77 12.03
C ALA A 119 17.87 0.40 12.22
N ILE A 120 18.96 0.13 11.49
CA ILE A 120 19.83 -1.00 11.81
C ILE A 120 20.43 -0.75 13.20
N GLY A 121 20.10 -1.61 14.17
CA GLY A 121 20.57 -1.51 15.55
C GLY A 121 19.62 -0.78 16.51
N ASN A 122 18.56 -0.16 16.00
CA ASN A 122 17.48 0.39 16.83
C ASN A 122 16.13 0.28 16.10
N ASP A 123 15.39 -0.77 16.43
CA ASP A 123 14.19 -1.14 15.68
C ASP A 123 12.93 -0.34 16.05
N SER A 124 12.91 0.37 17.18
CA SER A 124 11.72 1.10 17.67
C SER A 124 11.88 2.62 17.77
N ASP A 125 13.12 3.13 17.71
CA ASP A 125 13.42 4.56 17.82
C ASP A 125 14.62 4.99 16.97
N GLY A 126 14.71 4.41 15.77
CA GLY A 126 15.87 4.58 14.90
C GLY A 126 15.91 5.87 14.08
N GLY A 127 14.82 6.65 14.08
CA GLY A 127 14.77 7.98 13.45
C GLY A 127 14.73 7.98 11.91
N GLU A 128 14.49 6.85 11.25
CA GLU A 128 14.39 6.76 9.79
C GLU A 128 13.16 5.96 9.33
N VAL A 129 12.61 6.31 8.17
CA VAL A 129 11.67 5.45 7.43
C VAL A 129 12.47 4.46 6.59
N MET A 130 12.37 3.17 6.90
CA MET A 130 13.12 2.12 6.21
C MET A 130 12.23 1.00 5.70
N ARG A 131 12.70 0.37 4.62
CA ARG A 131 12.23 -0.97 4.25
C ARG A 131 12.97 -2.00 5.11
N ARG A 132 12.22 -2.86 5.78
CA ARG A 132 12.74 -3.85 6.73
C ARG A 132 12.19 -5.24 6.40
N THR A 133 13.04 -6.25 6.52
CA THR A 133 12.60 -7.65 6.46
C THR A 133 12.52 -8.20 7.87
N ARG A 134 11.34 -8.72 8.25
CA ARG A 134 11.04 -9.22 9.60
C ARG A 134 10.58 -10.65 9.53
N THR A 135 11.09 -11.49 10.44
CA THR A 135 10.65 -12.89 10.55
C THR A 135 9.26 -12.96 11.18
N LEU A 136 8.48 -14.00 10.85
CA LEU A 136 7.12 -14.13 11.39
C LEU A 136 7.09 -14.26 12.92
N GLY A 137 8.15 -14.76 13.54
CA GLY A 137 8.24 -14.91 15.00
C GLY A 137 8.34 -13.58 15.77
N GLN A 138 8.65 -12.48 15.10
CA GLN A 138 8.71 -11.14 15.69
C GLN A 138 7.36 -10.41 15.65
N ILE A 139 6.37 -10.97 14.95
CA ILE A 139 5.08 -10.33 14.71
C ILE A 139 4.08 -10.81 15.77
N LEU A 140 3.54 -9.88 16.54
CA LEU A 140 2.47 -10.16 17.50
C LEU A 140 1.13 -10.37 16.80
N GLY A 141 0.92 -9.65 15.70
CA GLY A 141 -0.20 -9.80 14.76
C GLY A 141 -0.28 -8.56 13.87
N ALA A 142 -1.38 -8.41 13.14
CA ALA A 142 -1.57 -7.28 12.26
C ALA A 142 -3.01 -6.78 12.24
N VAL A 143 -3.17 -5.48 12.01
CA VAL A 143 -4.43 -4.89 11.58
C VAL A 143 -4.59 -5.18 10.08
N ARG A 144 -5.77 -5.63 9.66
CA ARG A 144 -6.16 -5.78 8.25
C ARG A 144 -7.15 -4.68 7.85
N PRO A 145 -6.68 -3.58 7.25
CA PRO A 145 -7.57 -2.52 6.79
C PRO A 145 -8.41 -2.97 5.60
N ALA A 146 -9.51 -2.26 5.35
CA ALA A 146 -10.33 -2.46 4.16
C ALA A 146 -9.86 -1.50 3.06
N TYR A 147 -9.53 -2.06 1.90
CA TYR A 147 -9.07 -1.34 0.71
C TYR A 147 -10.09 -1.42 -0.42
N ASP A 148 -10.05 -0.45 -1.33
CA ASP A 148 -10.73 -0.63 -2.62
C ASP A 148 -9.99 -1.71 -3.42
N LYS A 149 -10.74 -2.42 -4.28
CA LYS A 149 -10.16 -3.45 -5.13
C LYS A 149 -9.27 -2.78 -6.18
N GLU A 150 -8.08 -3.33 -6.41
CA GLU A 150 -7.29 -2.94 -7.56
C GLU A 150 -8.05 -3.26 -8.84
N VAL A 151 -8.20 -2.25 -9.71
CA VAL A 151 -8.64 -2.47 -11.08
C VAL A 151 -7.46 -3.08 -11.82
N THR A 152 -7.48 -4.40 -12.00
CA THR A 152 -6.49 -5.07 -12.84
C THR A 152 -6.74 -4.68 -14.29
N MET A 153 -5.91 -3.77 -14.82
CA MET A 153 -6.01 -3.34 -16.21
C MET A 153 -5.81 -4.53 -17.13
N ASP A 154 -6.77 -4.76 -18.00
CA ASP A 154 -6.77 -5.86 -18.96
C ASP A 154 -6.14 -5.38 -20.26
N ASN A 155 -4.85 -5.02 -20.14
CA ASN A 155 -4.06 -4.38 -21.19
C ASN A 155 -3.06 -5.34 -21.86
N THR A 156 -2.95 -6.56 -21.36
CA THR A 156 -1.97 -7.54 -21.86
C THR A 156 -2.65 -8.49 -22.85
N PRO A 157 -2.43 -8.34 -24.18
CA PRO A 157 -3.01 -9.25 -25.15
C PRO A 157 -2.36 -10.64 -25.04
N SER A 158 -3.13 -11.69 -25.35
CA SER A 158 -2.55 -13.03 -25.50
C SER A 158 -1.60 -13.07 -26.71
N PRO A 159 -0.60 -13.98 -26.74
CA PRO A 159 0.41 -14.03 -27.80
C PRO A 159 -0.18 -14.06 -29.21
N ALA A 160 -1.30 -14.76 -29.40
CA ALA A 160 -1.98 -14.88 -30.69
C ALA A 160 -2.63 -13.57 -31.19
N HIS A 161 -2.93 -12.62 -30.29
CA HIS A 161 -3.62 -11.36 -30.63
C HIS A 161 -2.74 -10.13 -30.43
N LYS A 162 -1.50 -10.31 -29.97
CA LYS A 162 -0.58 -9.23 -29.60
C LYS A 162 -0.41 -8.20 -30.72
N GLU A 163 -0.05 -8.67 -31.92
CA GLU A 163 0.18 -7.81 -33.08
C GLU A 163 -1.05 -6.96 -33.43
N GLY A 164 -2.23 -7.59 -33.47
CA GLY A 164 -3.48 -6.91 -33.79
C GLY A 164 -3.88 -5.86 -32.75
N VAL A 165 -3.70 -6.18 -31.46
CA VAL A 165 -3.98 -5.25 -30.36
C VAL A 165 -3.02 -4.07 -30.36
N GLU A 166 -1.71 -4.32 -30.47
CA GLU A 166 -0.69 -3.27 -30.52
C GLU A 166 -0.90 -2.35 -31.73
N TRP A 167 -1.22 -2.91 -32.90
CA TRP A 167 -1.57 -2.12 -34.09
C TRP A 167 -2.83 -1.26 -33.87
N ALA A 168 -3.89 -1.83 -33.31
CA ALA A 168 -5.14 -1.10 -33.08
C ALA A 168 -4.97 0.05 -32.08
N VAL A 169 -4.17 -0.15 -31.03
CA VAL A 169 -3.83 0.90 -30.04
C VAL A 169 -2.99 1.98 -30.69
N LYS A 170 -1.91 1.62 -31.41
CA LYS A 170 -1.01 2.57 -32.07
C LYS A 170 -1.75 3.48 -33.06
N ASN A 171 -2.77 2.96 -33.73
CA ASN A 171 -3.54 3.72 -34.72
C ASN A 171 -4.81 4.38 -34.12
N GLY A 172 -4.99 4.34 -32.80
CA GLY A 172 -6.12 5.00 -32.12
C GLY A 172 -7.48 4.35 -32.39
N ILE A 173 -7.52 3.11 -32.88
CA ILE A 173 -8.75 2.34 -33.09
C ILE A 173 -9.29 1.88 -31.73
N LEU A 174 -8.41 1.28 -30.92
CA LEU A 174 -8.68 0.84 -29.55
C LEU A 174 -8.03 1.84 -28.58
N THR A 175 -8.83 2.50 -27.76
CA THR A 175 -8.36 3.57 -26.86
C THR A 175 -8.55 3.27 -25.37
N GLY A 176 -9.24 2.17 -25.04
CA GLY A 176 -9.62 1.86 -23.66
C GLY A 176 -10.67 2.80 -23.07
N ASN A 177 -10.84 2.72 -21.74
CA ASN A 177 -11.68 3.61 -20.93
C ASN A 177 -10.89 4.85 -20.44
N SER A 178 -11.53 5.67 -19.60
CA SER A 178 -10.91 6.86 -19.01
C SER A 178 -9.74 6.57 -18.07
N GLU A 179 -9.63 5.34 -17.57
CA GLU A 179 -8.55 4.89 -16.68
C GLU A 179 -7.38 4.28 -17.45
N GLY A 180 -7.48 4.20 -18.80
CA GLY A 180 -6.47 3.60 -19.66
C GLY A 180 -6.54 2.07 -19.77
N ASP A 181 -7.61 1.46 -19.25
CA ASP A 181 -7.86 0.02 -19.40
C ASP A 181 -8.45 -0.27 -20.79
N LEU A 182 -7.75 -1.10 -21.56
CA LEU A 182 -8.11 -1.58 -22.88
C LEU A 182 -9.25 -2.60 -22.82
N MET A 183 -9.47 -3.24 -21.66
CA MET A 183 -10.56 -4.19 -21.43
C MET A 183 -10.57 -5.36 -22.44
N LEU A 184 -9.39 -5.91 -22.77
CA LEU A 184 -9.19 -6.84 -23.89
C LEU A 184 -10.02 -8.15 -23.81
N SER A 185 -10.38 -8.60 -22.62
CA SER A 185 -11.19 -9.80 -22.35
C SER A 185 -12.68 -9.50 -22.18
N ARG A 186 -13.09 -8.22 -22.18
CA ARG A 186 -14.51 -7.84 -22.00
C ARG A 186 -15.29 -7.96 -23.32
N PRO A 187 -16.59 -8.30 -23.26
CA PRO A 187 -17.46 -8.22 -24.43
C PRO A 187 -17.53 -6.80 -25.01
N VAL A 188 -17.50 -6.69 -26.34
CA VAL A 188 -17.66 -5.41 -27.06
C VAL A 188 -19.14 -5.16 -27.35
N THR A 189 -19.65 -4.00 -26.95
CA THR A 189 -21.01 -3.56 -27.32
C THR A 189 -21.09 -3.16 -28.80
N ARG A 190 -22.29 -3.19 -29.39
CA ARG A 190 -22.48 -2.73 -30.77
C ARG A 190 -22.04 -1.28 -30.99
N GLN A 191 -22.24 -0.40 -30.02
CA GLN A 191 -21.80 1.01 -30.08
C GLN A 191 -20.27 1.14 -30.11
N GLN A 192 -19.57 0.38 -29.26
CA GLN A 192 -18.11 0.34 -29.25
C GLN A 192 -17.57 -0.23 -30.57
N MET A 193 -18.18 -1.31 -31.10
CA MET A 193 -17.80 -1.88 -32.39
C MET A 193 -17.96 -0.88 -33.54
N CYS A 194 -19.09 -0.17 -33.61
CA CYS A 194 -19.30 0.89 -34.61
C CYS A 194 -18.23 1.99 -34.51
N THR A 195 -17.83 2.35 -33.28
CA THR A 195 -16.78 3.36 -33.05
C THR A 195 -15.40 2.89 -33.55
N MET A 196 -15.04 1.63 -33.27
CA MET A 196 -13.77 1.04 -33.74
C MET A 196 -13.73 0.95 -35.27
N LEU A 197 -14.81 0.48 -35.90
CA LEU A 197 -14.92 0.42 -37.37
C LEU A 197 -14.84 1.81 -38.02
N TYR A 198 -15.48 2.81 -37.43
CA TYR A 198 -15.43 4.19 -37.92
C TYR A 198 -14.01 4.78 -37.84
N ARG A 199 -13.29 4.52 -36.75
CA ARG A 199 -11.87 4.92 -36.59
C ARG A 199 -10.98 4.22 -37.61
N MET A 200 -11.18 2.92 -37.83
CA MET A 200 -10.47 2.17 -38.87
C MET A 200 -10.70 2.76 -40.26
N TRP A 201 -11.96 3.06 -40.61
CA TRP A 201 -12.30 3.69 -41.89
C TRP A 201 -11.63 5.05 -42.08
N LYS A 202 -11.51 5.85 -41.02
CA LYS A 202 -10.79 7.14 -41.08
C LYS A 202 -9.30 7.00 -41.39
N LEU A 203 -8.67 5.91 -40.96
CA LEU A 203 -7.24 5.66 -41.23
C LEU A 203 -6.98 5.23 -42.67
N MET A 204 -7.99 4.69 -43.35
CA MET A 204 -7.89 4.22 -44.73
C MET A 204 -8.22 5.30 -45.76
N LYS A 205 -8.57 6.51 -45.30
CA LYS A 205 -8.83 7.68 -46.15
C LYS A 205 -7.64 8.60 -46.17
#